data_AF-A0A1H8IYT5-F1
#
_entry.id   AF-A0A1H8IYT5-F1
#
_cell.length_a   1.000
_cell.length_b   1.000
_cell.length_c   1.000
_cell.angle_alpha   90.00
_cell.angle_beta   90.00
_cell.angle_gamma   90.00
#
_symmetry.space_group_name_H-M   'P 1'
#
loop_
_entity.id
_entity.type
_entity.pdbx_description
1 polymer ?
#
loop_
_entity_poly.entity_id
_entity_poly.type
_entity_poly.pdbx_seq_one_letter_code
_entity_poly.pdbx_strand_id
1 'polypeptide(L)' 'MIINNVNALQIFLVTFLAMSLNVVLPTILFIKAKSASKDKKSFIKNLIFFVIIPELIFLLLSIYGVYKVVMINLSKLF' A
#
# COMPACT_ATOMS: atom_id res chain seq x y z
N MET A 1 -5.63 -7.22 26.34
CA MET A 1 -6.97 -7.71 25.96
C MET A 1 -7.35 -7.37 24.50
N ILE A 2 -6.38 -7.23 23.58
CA ILE A 2 -6.64 -7.01 22.13
C ILE A 2 -6.84 -8.35 21.39
N ILE A 3 -6.17 -9.41 21.86
CA ILE A 3 -6.16 -10.75 21.23
C ILE A 3 -7.55 -11.41 21.21
N ASN A 4 -8.46 -11.02 22.12
CA ASN A 4 -9.78 -11.64 22.22
C ASN A 4 -10.85 -10.99 21.32
N ASN A 5 -10.56 -9.84 20.69
CA ASN A 5 -11.50 -9.18 19.79
C ASN A 5 -11.08 -9.41 18.34
N VAL A 6 -11.69 -10.42 17.70
CA VAL A 6 -11.40 -10.84 16.33
C VAL A 6 -11.55 -9.68 15.33
N ASN A 7 -12.52 -8.78 15.53
CA ASN A 7 -12.75 -7.63 14.65
C ASN A 7 -11.61 -6.60 14.78
N ALA A 8 -11.14 -6.33 16.00
CA ALA A 8 -10.01 -5.45 16.25
C ALA A 8 -8.70 -6.02 15.65
N LEU A 9 -8.51 -7.35 15.74
CA LEU A 9 -7.37 -8.02 15.12
C LEU A 9 -7.40 -7.91 13.59
N GLN A 10 -8.58 -8.05 12.96
CA GLN A 10 -8.74 -7.89 11.51
C GLN A 10 -8.42 -6.47 11.03
N ILE A 11 -8.94 -5.45 11.73
CA ILE A 11 -8.63 -4.04 11.43
C ILE A 11 -7.13 -3.80 11.55
N PHE A 12 -6.50 -4.28 12.64
CA PHE A 12 -5.07 -4.12 12.86
C PHE A 12 -4.24 -4.77 11.74
N LEU A 13 -4.53 -6.03 11.40
CA LEU A 13 -3.78 -6.76 10.38
C LEU A 13 -3.88 -6.11 9.00
N VAL A 14 -5.08 -5.70 8.59
CA VAL A 14 -5.29 -5.07 7.27
C VAL A 14 -4.60 -3.71 7.20
N THR A 15 -4.67 -2.92 8.28
CA THR A 15 -3.98 -1.62 8.35
C THR A 15 -2.47 -1.79 8.35
N PHE A 16 -1.94 -2.76 9.11
CA PHE A 16 -0.51 -3.07 9.16
C PHE A 16 0.03 -3.55 7.80
N LEU A 17 -0.70 -4.44 7.13
CA LEU A 17 -0.34 -4.92 5.80
C LEU A 17 -0.37 -3.79 4.76
N ALA A 18 -1.42 -2.97 4.76
CA ALA A 18 -1.51 -1.80 3.89
C ALA A 18 -0.30 -0.88 4.11
N MET A 19 0.03 -0.54 5.35
CA MET A 19 1.17 0.32 5.67
C MET A 19 2.51 -0.30 5.24
N SER A 20 2.71 -1.58 5.51
CA SER A 20 3.93 -2.30 5.13
C SER A 20 4.13 -2.33 3.61
N LEU A 21 3.07 -2.62 2.85
CA LEU A 21 3.12 -2.63 1.39
C LEU A 21 3.39 -1.23 0.81
N ASN A 22 2.77 -0.18 1.35
CA ASN A 22 3.00 1.19 0.90
C ASN A 22 4.42 1.70 1.21
N VAL A 23 5.15 1.09 2.15
CA VAL A 23 6.56 1.43 2.41
C VAL A 23 7.52 0.62 1.54
N VAL A 24 7.27 -0.68 1.38
CA VAL A 24 8.20 -1.58 0.70
C VAL A 24 8.06 -1.49 -0.83
N LEU A 25 6.85 -1.35 -1.34
CA LEU A 25 6.58 -1.39 -2.78
C LEU A 25 7.23 -0.22 -3.54
N PRO A 26 7.16 1.06 -3.11
CA PRO A 26 7.83 2.15 -3.80
C PRO A 26 9.34 1.96 -3.87
N THR A 27 9.95 1.42 -2.80
CA THR A 27 11.38 1.12 -2.74
C THR A 27 11.78 0.07 -3.78
N ILE A 28 11.03 -1.02 -3.90
CA ILE A 28 11.27 -2.06 -4.90
C ILE A 28 11.12 -1.51 -6.32
N LEU A 29 10.05 -0.74 -6.56
CA LEU A 29 9.79 -0.13 -7.85
C LEU A 29 10.88 0.89 -8.23
N PHE A 30 11.38 1.67 -7.27
CA PHE A 30 12.48 2.60 -7.45
C PHE A 30 13.77 1.88 -7.85
N ILE A 31 14.13 0.80 -7.16
CA ILE A 31 15.32 -0.01 -7.50
C ILE A 31 15.20 -0.56 -8.91
N LYS A 32 14.02 -1.07 -9.30
CA LYS A 32 13.76 -1.55 -10.67
C LYS A 32 13.87 -0.43 -11.70
N ALA A 33 13.26 0.74 -11.45
CA ALA A 33 13.33 1.88 -12.36
C ALA A 33 14.78 2.36 -12.54
N LYS A 34 15.56 2.40 -11.47
CA LYS A 34 16.99 2.74 -11.51
C LYS A 34 17.79 1.72 -12.32
N SER A 35 17.56 0.43 -12.09
CA SER A 35 18.26 -0.65 -12.80
C SER A 35 17.92 -0.71 -14.30
N ALA A 36 16.73 -0.26 -14.70
CA ALA A 36 16.28 -0.29 -16.09
C ALA A 36 16.71 0.94 -16.91
N SER A 37 17.30 1.95 -16.28
CA SER A 37 17.60 3.22 -16.93
C SER A 37 19.07 3.37 -17.29
N LYS A 38 19.33 3.75 -18.54
CA LYS A 38 20.69 3.94 -19.09
C LYS A 38 21.19 5.38 -18.96
N ASP A 39 20.28 6.33 -18.85
CA ASP A 39 20.55 7.76 -18.80
C ASP A 39 19.51 8.50 -17.94
N LYS A 40 19.77 9.77 -17.62
CA LYS A 40 18.95 10.58 -16.71
C LYS A 40 17.53 10.84 -17.25
N LYS A 41 17.35 10.97 -18.57
CA LYS A 41 16.01 11.16 -19.18
C LYS A 41 15.21 9.86 -19.12
N SER A 42 15.83 8.72 -19.45
CA SER A 42 15.21 7.40 -19.29
C SER A 42 14.82 7.11 -17.84
N PHE A 43 15.65 7.52 -16.88
CA PHE A 43 15.36 7.39 -15.45
C PHE A 43 14.11 8.15 -15.02
N ILE A 44 13.98 9.43 -15.38
CA ILE A 44 12.80 10.22 -15.01
C ILE A 44 11.52 9.62 -15.64
N LYS A 45 11.58 9.20 -16.91
CA LYS A 45 10.44 8.55 -17.57
C LYS A 45 10.04 7.25 -16.89
N ASN A 46 11.02 6.40 -16.56
CA ASN A 46 10.80 5.14 -15.88
C ASN A 46 10.31 5.34 -14.44
N LEU A 47 10.80 6.36 -13.74
CA LEU A 47 10.35 6.70 -12.39
C LEU A 47 8.86 7.07 -12.37
N ILE A 48 8.41 7.89 -13.33
CA ILE A 48 6.99 8.27 -13.41
C ILE A 48 6.11 7.06 -13.75
N PHE A 49 6.46 6.30 -14.79
CA PHE A 49 5.63 5.20 -15.26
C PHE A 49 5.67 3.94 -14.39
N PHE A 50 6.83 3.59 -13.83
CA PHE A 50 7.00 2.35 -13.07
C PHE A 50 6.92 2.54 -11.56
N VAL A 51 7.05 3.77 -11.04
CA VAL A 51 7.03 4.02 -9.59
C VAL A 51 5.81 4.86 -9.22
N ILE A 52 5.73 6.09 -9.71
CA ILE A 52 4.71 7.06 -9.25
C ILE A 52 3.29 6.60 -9.58
N ILE A 53 3.02 6.17 -10.83
CA ILE A 53 1.67 5.73 -11.23
C ILE A 53 1.24 4.47 -10.46
N PRO A 54 2.04 3.38 -10.41
CA PRO A 54 1.69 2.20 -9.63
C PRO A 54 1.54 2.48 -8.13
N GLU A 55 2.38 3.34 -7.56
CA GLU A 55 2.31 3.75 -6.14
C GLU A 55 0.98 4.45 -5.83
N LEU A 56 0.55 5.40 -6.66
CA LEU A 56 -0.75 6.07 -6.48
C LEU A 56 -1.92 5.08 -6.56
N ILE A 57 -1.88 4.13 -7.50
CA ILE A 57 -2.92 3.10 -7.63
C ILE A 57 -2.94 2.20 -6.38
N PHE A 58 -1.78 1.75 -5.92
CA PHE A 58 -1.66 0.92 -4.73
C PHE A 58 -2.11 1.65 -3.46
N LEU A 59 -1.81 2.94 -3.35
CA LEU A 59 -2.25 3.77 -2.23
C LEU A 59 -3.78 3.86 -2.18
N LEU A 60 -4.43 4.12 -3.32
CA LEU A 60 -5.89 4.17 -3.42
C LEU A 60 -6.54 2.81 -3.08
N LEU A 61 -5.98 1.71 -3.58
CA LEU A 61 -6.45 0.36 -3.26
C LEU A 61 -6.29 0.05 -1.77
N SER A 62 -5.18 0.47 -1.17
CA SER A 62 -4.89 0.29 0.25
C SER A 62 -5.88 1.07 1.12
N ILE A 63 -6.14 2.34 0.78
CA ILE A 63 -7.13 3.19 1.46
C ILE A 63 -8.52 2.56 1.37
N TYR A 64 -8.93 2.12 0.17
CA TYR A 64 -10.23 1.48 -0.02
C TYR A 64 -10.36 0.18 0.78
N GLY A 65 -9.31 -0.66 0.78
CA GLY A 65 -9.27 -1.91 1.54
C GLY A 65 -9.39 -1.68 3.05
N VAL A 66 -8.60 -0.76 3.60
CA VAL A 66 -8.67 -0.37 5.02
C VAL A 66 -10.04 0.21 5.35
N TYR A 67 -10.55 1.15 4.56
CA TYR A 67 -11.87 1.74 4.75
C TYR A 67 -12.97 0.67 4.81
N LYS A 68 -12.99 -0.24 3.84
CA LYS A 68 -13.99 -1.30 3.77
C LYS A 68 -13.94 -2.21 5.00
N VAL A 69 -12.75 -2.64 5.42
CA VAL A 69 -12.59 -3.52 6.58
C VAL A 69 -12.95 -2.81 7.87
N VAL A 70 -12.59 -1.54 8.03
CA VAL A 70 -12.98 -0.72 9.18
C VAL A 70 -14.49 -0.56 9.24
N MET A 71 -15.14 -0.14 8.15
CA MET A 71 -16.58 0.08 8.12
C MET A 71 -17.38 -1.20 8.37
N ILE A 72 -16.99 -2.33 7.77
CA ILE A 72 -17.65 -3.63 7.98
C ILE A 72 -17.51 -4.11 9.43
N ASN A 73 -16.35 -3.91 10.05
CA ASN A 73 -16.13 -4.36 11.42
C ASN A 73 -16.77 -3.42 12.45
N LEU A 74 -16.80 -2.11 12.18
CA LEU A 74 -17.52 -1.14 12.99
C LEU A 74 -19.04 -1.33 12.88
N SER A 75 -19.59 -1.62 11.70
CA SER A 75 -21.03 -1.89 11.54
C SER A 75 -21.51 -3.17 12.21
N LYS A 76 -20.59 -4.04 12.66
CA LYS A 76 -20.89 -5.26 13.43
C LYS A 76 -20.73 -5.07 14.94
N LEU A 77 -20.20 -3.92 15.36
CA LEU A 77 -19.99 -3.55 16.77
C LEU A 77 -21.17 -2.72 17.34
N PHE A 78 -22.01 -2.16 16.46
CA PHE A 78 -23.28 -1.49 16.79
C PHE A 78 -24.46 -2.38 16.39
#